data_AF-A0A956BE37-F1
#
_entry.id   AF-A0A956BE37-F1
#
_cell.length_a   1.000
_cell.length_b   1.000
_cell.length_c   1.000
_cell.angle_alpha   90.00
_cell.angle_beta   90.00
_cell.angle_gamma   90.00
#
_symmetry.space_group_name_H-M   'P 1'
#
loop_
_entity.id
_entity.type
_entity.pdbx_description
1 polymer ?
#
loop_
_entity_poly.entity_id
_entity_poly.type
_entity_poly.pdbx_seq_one_letter_code
_entity_poly.pdbx_strand_id
1 'polypeptide(L)'
;TAAAGAASLTINGVTVRATQPADDALSTSFATGSAIAKAAAINDSSEFHKVTAYANATVRASTGAVQNGVLDQNNNVTINGRTITGLTVTASDADENLLDAINAEFEFTGVIARRDSTGQIELYAEDGRNIEVTTLGNGGAITGLVTPAGGDVTTATLTLHSEEQYRLGGDNEDYIGFVDNALVGVSAAQAVDTIDLTTREGANLALLITDRAISQVTSQRAELGAVQNRLQSTINNLSAVTENAAAARSRILDADFATETAELSRNQILTQAATTILAQANQSPQQALSLLQ
;
A
#
# COMPACT_ATOMS: atom_id res chain seq x y z
N THR A 1 -6.12 -8.90 33.23
CA THR A 1 -6.93 -10.08 32.82
C THR A 1 -8.38 -9.66 32.65
N ALA A 2 -8.69 -9.10 31.49
CA ALA A 2 -10.03 -9.08 30.91
C ALA A 2 -9.84 -9.53 29.47
N ALA A 3 -10.54 -10.59 29.08
CA ALA A 3 -10.48 -11.14 27.74
C ALA A 3 -10.88 -10.05 26.73
N ALA A 4 -10.16 -9.99 25.61
CA ALA A 4 -10.51 -9.19 24.45
C ALA A 4 -11.88 -9.64 23.90
N GLY A 5 -12.96 -9.11 24.48
CA GLY A 5 -14.24 -8.99 23.80
C GLY A 5 -14.06 -7.89 22.76
N ALA A 6 -14.01 -8.30 21.48
CA ALA A 6 -13.72 -7.53 20.28
C ALA A 6 -14.10 -6.04 20.34
N ALA A 7 -13.17 -5.23 20.86
CA ALA A 7 -13.11 -3.81 20.59
C ALA A 7 -12.62 -3.68 19.14
N SER A 8 -13.54 -3.47 18.20
CA SER A 8 -13.21 -3.49 16.78
C SER A 8 -12.90 -2.08 16.30
N LEU A 9 -11.62 -1.78 16.05
CA LEU A 9 -11.25 -0.60 15.28
C LEU A 9 -11.95 -0.65 13.93
N THR A 10 -12.52 0.47 13.51
CA THR A 10 -13.05 0.69 12.18
C THR A 10 -12.35 1.87 11.54
N ILE A 11 -12.02 1.74 10.26
CA ILE A 11 -11.45 2.81 9.44
C ILE A 11 -12.38 2.98 8.24
N ASN A 12 -12.93 4.18 8.07
CA ASN A 12 -13.94 4.43 7.03
C ASN A 12 -15.14 3.48 7.08
N GLY A 13 -15.50 3.03 8.29
CA GLY A 13 -16.59 2.06 8.51
C GLY A 13 -16.23 0.60 8.16
N VAL A 14 -15.00 0.32 7.73
CA VAL A 14 -14.46 -1.03 7.55
C VAL A 14 -13.86 -1.51 8.86
N THR A 15 -14.27 -2.68 9.32
CA THR A 15 -13.70 -3.29 10.52
C THR A 15 -12.28 -3.79 10.27
N VAL A 16 -11.36 -3.38 11.14
CA VAL A 16 -10.00 -3.93 11.25
C VAL A 16 -10.08 -5.20 12.10
N ARG A 17 -9.45 -6.27 11.62
CA ARG A 17 -9.40 -7.53 12.38
C ARG A 17 -8.62 -7.36 13.67
N ALA A 18 -8.84 -8.26 14.63
CA ALA A 18 -7.98 -8.33 15.81
C ALA A 18 -6.53 -8.68 15.41
N THR A 19 -5.57 -8.17 16.18
CA THR A 19 -4.16 -8.56 16.07
C THR A 19 -3.97 -10.00 16.52
N GLN A 20 -3.01 -10.68 15.90
CA GLN A 20 -2.67 -12.06 16.15
C GLN A 20 -1.18 -12.17 16.52
N PRO A 21 -0.77 -13.20 17.28
CA PRO A 21 0.63 -13.40 17.61
C PRO A 21 1.54 -13.55 16.37
N ALA A 22 1.00 -14.01 15.25
CA ALA A 22 1.75 -14.17 14.00
C ALA A 22 2.02 -12.85 13.27
N ASP A 23 1.32 -11.76 13.62
CA ASP A 23 1.51 -10.45 12.99
C ASP A 23 2.82 -9.78 13.39
N ASP A 24 3.41 -10.20 14.51
CA ASP A 24 4.71 -9.72 14.98
C ASP A 24 5.57 -10.89 15.46
N ALA A 25 6.54 -11.26 14.62
CA ALA A 25 7.51 -12.31 14.92
C ALA A 25 8.79 -11.78 15.59
N LEU A 26 8.92 -10.46 15.79
CA LEU A 26 10.13 -9.80 16.29
C LEU A 26 10.05 -9.49 17.78
N SER A 27 8.89 -9.06 18.27
CA SER A 27 8.70 -8.75 19.69
C SER A 27 8.72 -9.99 20.56
N THR A 28 9.58 -10.01 21.58
CA THR A 28 9.72 -11.14 22.52
C THR A 28 8.56 -11.24 23.51
N SER A 29 7.86 -10.13 23.75
CA SER A 29 6.78 -10.02 24.73
C SER A 29 5.69 -9.07 24.22
N PHE A 30 4.46 -9.34 24.62
CA PHE A 30 3.28 -8.55 24.24
C PHE A 30 3.13 -8.31 22.72
N ALA A 31 3.48 -9.31 21.90
CA ALA A 31 3.49 -9.21 20.43
C ALA A 31 2.13 -8.76 19.83
N THR A 32 1.00 -9.24 20.36
CA THR A 32 -0.34 -8.83 19.89
C THR A 32 -0.64 -7.34 20.14
N GLY A 33 0.04 -6.72 21.09
CA GLY A 33 -0.12 -5.30 21.42
C GLY A 33 0.88 -4.38 20.70
N SER A 34 1.83 -4.93 19.95
CA SER A 34 2.90 -4.16 19.31
C SER A 34 2.38 -3.28 18.18
N ALA A 35 3.16 -2.25 17.83
CA ALA A 35 2.85 -1.41 16.66
C ALA A 35 2.94 -2.21 15.36
N ILE A 36 3.85 -3.19 15.26
CA ILE A 36 3.99 -4.08 14.11
C ILE A 36 2.70 -4.88 13.92
N ALA A 37 2.19 -5.51 14.98
CA ALA A 37 0.97 -6.31 14.89
C ALA A 37 -0.25 -5.46 14.53
N LYS A 38 -0.36 -4.26 15.12
CA LYS A 38 -1.41 -3.28 14.79
C LYS A 38 -1.33 -2.82 13.35
N ALA A 39 -0.12 -2.53 12.84
CA ALA A 39 0.09 -2.12 11.45
C ALA A 39 -0.31 -3.23 10.47
N ALA A 40 0.07 -4.48 10.74
CA ALA A 40 -0.32 -5.63 9.93
C ALA A 40 -1.85 -5.80 9.89
N ALA A 41 -2.51 -5.75 11.06
CA ALA A 41 -3.97 -5.88 11.12
C ALA A 41 -4.71 -4.79 10.33
N ILE A 42 -4.22 -3.55 10.33
CA ILE A 42 -4.77 -2.45 9.53
C ILE A 42 -4.47 -2.65 8.05
N ASN A 43 -3.23 -3.02 7.69
CA ASN A 43 -2.84 -3.17 6.30
C ASN A 43 -3.58 -4.31 5.60
N ASP A 44 -4.04 -5.32 6.33
CA ASP A 44 -4.84 -6.43 5.78
C ASP A 44 -6.18 -6.00 5.18
N SER A 45 -6.76 -4.87 5.60
CA SER A 45 -7.97 -4.30 5.02
C SER A 45 -7.75 -2.95 4.33
N SER A 46 -6.48 -2.59 4.08
CA SER A 46 -6.08 -1.32 3.43
C SER A 46 -6.69 -1.12 2.05
N GLU A 47 -6.96 -2.19 1.30
CA GLU A 47 -7.63 -2.09 -0.01
C GLU A 47 -9.08 -1.58 0.11
N PHE A 48 -9.73 -1.79 1.24
CA PHE A 48 -11.11 -1.38 1.49
C PHE A 48 -11.20 0.00 2.14
N HIS A 49 -10.39 0.27 3.16
CA HIS A 49 -10.46 1.54 3.90
C HIS A 49 -9.47 2.60 3.42
N LYS A 50 -8.55 2.28 2.50
CA LYS A 50 -7.58 3.20 1.88
C LYS A 50 -6.55 3.83 2.83
N VAL A 51 -6.31 3.19 3.97
CA VAL A 51 -5.30 3.62 4.94
C VAL A 51 -4.21 2.56 5.01
N THR A 52 -2.96 3.00 5.01
CA THR A 52 -1.79 2.17 5.28
C THR A 52 -1.21 2.55 6.64
N ALA A 53 -0.62 1.59 7.33
CA ALA A 53 -0.09 1.75 8.68
C ALA A 53 1.37 1.31 8.74
N TYR A 54 2.18 2.06 9.46
CA TYR A 54 3.61 1.80 9.67
C TYR A 54 3.93 1.86 11.15
N ALA A 55 4.62 0.83 11.66
CA ALA A 55 5.24 0.89 12.97
C ALA A 55 6.43 1.85 12.90
N ASN A 56 6.46 2.84 13.79
CA ASN A 56 7.66 3.68 13.95
C ASN A 56 8.68 2.93 14.80
N ALA A 57 9.89 3.48 14.92
CA ALA A 57 10.87 2.96 15.86
C ALA A 57 10.35 3.01 17.30
N THR A 58 10.65 1.97 18.08
CA THR A 58 10.39 1.97 19.52
C THR A 58 11.53 2.70 20.21
N VAL A 59 11.19 3.67 21.05
CA VAL A 59 12.15 4.47 21.80
C VAL A 59 11.81 4.39 23.28
N ARG A 60 12.78 4.02 24.11
CA ARG A 60 12.65 4.01 25.56
C ARG A 60 13.81 4.75 26.20
N ALA A 61 13.52 5.89 26.80
CA ALA A 61 14.48 6.62 27.63
C ALA A 61 14.54 6.05 29.06
N SER A 62 15.74 6.04 29.62
CA SER A 62 15.98 5.86 31.05
C SER A 62 15.37 7.00 31.87
N THR A 63 15.02 6.75 33.13
CA THR A 63 14.41 7.76 34.00
C THR A 63 15.45 8.66 34.69
N GLY A 64 16.73 8.34 34.56
CA GLY A 64 17.84 9.04 35.21
C GLY A 64 19.17 8.66 34.57
N ALA A 65 20.19 9.47 34.78
CA ALA A 65 21.53 9.19 34.26
C ALA A 65 22.08 7.90 34.87
N VAL A 66 22.95 7.21 34.11
CA VAL A 66 23.66 6.02 34.58
C VAL A 66 24.46 6.36 35.85
N GLN A 67 24.38 5.49 36.84
CA GLN A 67 25.08 5.62 38.13
C GLN A 67 26.24 4.64 38.21
N ASN A 68 27.20 4.94 39.09
CA ASN A 68 28.27 4.00 39.42
C ASN A 68 27.70 2.72 40.05
N GLY A 69 28.16 1.56 39.60
CA GLY A 69 27.77 0.29 40.20
C GLY A 69 28.39 -0.92 39.50
N VAL A 70 28.04 -2.11 39.97
CA VAL A 70 28.42 -3.38 39.33
C VAL A 70 27.16 -4.08 38.90
N LEU A 71 27.09 -4.44 37.62
CA LEU A 71 26.08 -5.36 37.13
C LEU A 71 26.58 -6.79 37.35
N ASP A 72 25.88 -7.55 38.18
CA ASP A 72 26.21 -8.92 38.58
C ASP A 72 24.95 -9.81 38.56
N GLN A 73 25.04 -11.03 39.11
CA GLN A 73 23.92 -11.97 39.10
C GLN A 73 22.70 -11.49 39.91
N ASN A 74 22.89 -10.55 40.85
CA ASN A 74 21.85 -10.00 41.71
C ASN A 74 21.42 -8.59 41.29
N ASN A 75 22.25 -7.89 40.53
CA ASN A 75 22.03 -6.54 40.03
C ASN A 75 22.17 -6.55 38.51
N ASN A 76 21.10 -6.75 37.76
CA ASN A 76 21.18 -6.83 36.31
C ASN A 76 19.98 -6.18 35.61
N VAL A 77 20.14 -6.03 34.30
CA VAL A 77 19.09 -5.58 33.39
C VAL A 77 18.95 -6.59 32.29
N THR A 78 17.73 -7.03 32.01
CA THR A 78 17.42 -7.91 30.89
C THR A 78 16.65 -7.10 29.85
N ILE A 79 17.12 -7.09 28.61
CA ILE A 79 16.50 -6.40 27.48
C ILE A 79 16.09 -7.45 26.44
N ASN A 80 14.81 -7.52 26.07
CA ASN A 80 14.29 -8.50 25.11
C ASN A 80 14.82 -9.93 25.34
N GLY A 81 14.84 -10.36 26.61
CA GLY A 81 15.31 -11.69 27.03
C GLY A 81 16.82 -11.86 27.18
N ARG A 82 17.64 -10.84 26.92
CA ARG A 82 19.10 -10.87 27.11
C ARG A 82 19.52 -10.13 28.37
N THR A 83 20.13 -10.84 29.31
CA THR A 83 20.60 -10.28 30.58
C THR A 83 21.99 -9.68 30.42
N ILE A 84 22.09 -8.39 30.72
CA ILE A 84 23.33 -7.60 30.80
C ILE A 84 23.87 -7.68 32.23
N THR A 85 25.02 -8.32 32.39
CA THR A 85 25.66 -8.58 33.68
C THR A 85 27.17 -8.82 33.51
N GLY A 86 27.92 -8.84 34.61
CA GLY A 86 29.36 -9.14 34.62
C GLY A 86 30.28 -7.94 34.34
N LEU A 87 29.80 -6.71 34.53
CA LEU A 87 30.59 -5.50 34.28
C LEU A 87 30.49 -4.48 35.41
N THR A 88 31.50 -3.63 35.51
CA THR A 88 31.46 -2.41 36.34
C THR A 88 31.02 -1.25 35.46
N VAL A 89 30.05 -0.48 35.92
CA VAL A 89 29.46 0.67 35.24
C VAL A 89 29.93 1.94 35.94
N THR A 90 30.46 2.90 35.19
CA THR A 90 30.81 4.22 35.72
C THR A 90 29.66 5.22 35.57
N ALA A 91 29.66 6.30 36.33
CA ALA A 91 28.64 7.34 36.28
C ALA A 91 28.57 7.95 34.87
N SER A 92 27.34 8.14 34.39
CA SER A 92 27.02 8.50 33.00
C SER A 92 27.60 7.53 31.97
N ASP A 93 28.07 6.35 32.39
CA ASP A 93 28.79 5.37 31.59
C ASP A 93 29.93 6.00 30.76
N ALA A 94 30.75 6.81 31.44
CA ALA A 94 31.84 7.57 30.83
C ALA A 94 32.91 6.72 30.12
N ASP A 95 32.96 5.42 30.44
CA ASP A 95 33.84 4.40 29.85
C ASP A 95 33.16 3.57 28.74
N GLU A 96 31.89 3.87 28.41
CA GLU A 96 31.08 3.20 27.37
C GLU A 96 30.81 1.70 27.57
N ASN A 97 31.24 1.14 28.70
CA ASN A 97 31.14 -0.29 29.01
C ASN A 97 29.69 -0.80 29.01
N LEU A 98 28.74 -0.03 29.55
CA LEU A 98 27.33 -0.39 29.55
C LEU A 98 26.75 -0.31 28.13
N LEU A 99 27.10 0.75 27.39
CA LEU A 99 26.62 0.94 26.02
C LEU A 99 27.10 -0.19 25.10
N ASP A 100 28.38 -0.53 25.19
CA ASP A 100 29.00 -1.63 24.44
C ASP A 100 28.39 -2.98 24.82
N ALA A 101 28.16 -3.23 26.12
CA ALA A 101 27.54 -4.47 26.58
C ALA A 101 26.10 -4.64 26.05
N ILE A 102 25.30 -3.57 26.01
CA ILE A 102 23.95 -3.64 25.45
C ILE A 102 24.01 -3.83 23.93
N ASN A 103 24.86 -3.08 23.25
CA ASN A 103 24.97 -3.10 21.79
C ASN A 103 25.59 -4.40 21.26
N ALA A 104 26.44 -5.08 22.04
CA ALA A 104 26.97 -6.40 21.70
C ALA A 104 25.87 -7.48 21.59
N GLU A 105 24.73 -7.29 22.26
CA GLU A 105 23.60 -8.21 22.22
C GLU A 105 22.57 -7.86 21.11
N PHE A 106 22.85 -6.86 20.26
CA PHE A 106 21.93 -6.36 19.24
C PHE A 106 21.37 -7.45 18.32
N GLU A 107 22.19 -8.42 17.89
CA GLU A 107 21.75 -9.50 17.00
C GLU A 107 20.61 -10.34 17.61
N PHE A 108 20.50 -10.37 18.94
CA PHE A 108 19.45 -11.10 19.64
C PHE A 108 18.32 -10.20 20.14
N THR A 109 18.62 -8.98 20.58
CA THR A 109 17.62 -8.07 21.14
C THR A 109 16.90 -7.25 20.06
N GLY A 110 17.62 -6.91 18.98
CA GLY A 110 17.24 -5.88 18.00
C GLY A 110 17.20 -4.47 18.57
N VAL A 111 17.83 -4.25 19.72
CA VAL A 111 17.82 -2.97 20.45
C VAL A 111 19.24 -2.41 20.48
N ILE A 112 19.37 -1.14 20.11
CA ILE A 112 20.59 -0.36 20.23
C ILE A 112 20.43 0.62 21.40
N ALA A 113 21.44 0.72 22.25
CA ALA A 113 21.53 1.75 23.26
C ALA A 113 22.32 2.96 22.75
N ARG A 114 21.82 4.15 23.06
CA ARG A 114 22.48 5.44 22.87
C ARG A 114 22.54 6.18 24.20
N ARG A 115 23.55 7.01 24.38
CA ARG A 115 23.69 7.90 25.54
C ARG A 115 23.42 9.33 25.11
N ASP A 116 22.64 10.07 25.87
CA ASP A 116 22.48 11.51 25.65
C ASP A 116 23.59 12.32 26.35
N SER A 117 23.55 13.65 26.22
CA SER A 117 24.50 14.55 26.87
C SER A 117 24.34 14.64 28.39
N THR A 118 23.23 14.13 28.94
CA THR A 118 22.95 14.10 30.38
C THR A 118 23.41 12.79 31.03
N GLY A 119 23.86 11.81 30.25
CA GLY A 119 24.25 10.48 30.70
C GLY A 119 23.08 9.52 30.86
N GLN A 120 21.91 9.86 30.35
CA GLN A 120 20.76 8.97 30.22
C GLN A 120 20.96 8.03 29.04
N ILE A 121 20.48 6.79 29.19
CA ILE A 121 20.43 5.81 28.10
C ILE A 121 19.08 5.88 27.42
N GLU A 122 19.09 5.85 26.09
CA GLU A 122 17.94 5.64 25.23
C GLU A 122 18.11 4.31 24.50
N LEU A 123 17.14 3.41 24.68
CA LEU A 123 17.03 2.18 23.91
C LEU A 123 16.19 2.45 22.66
N TYR A 124 16.69 1.98 21.52
CA TYR A 124 16.13 2.23 20.20
C TYR A 124 16.01 0.93 19.43
N ALA A 125 14.79 0.62 18.96
CA ALA A 125 14.54 -0.49 18.04
C ALA A 125 13.94 0.05 16.74
N GLU A 126 14.75 0.05 15.68
CA GLU A 126 14.41 0.68 14.40
C GLU A 126 13.20 0.05 13.72
N ASP A 127 13.07 -1.27 13.83
CA ASP A 127 12.00 -2.06 13.21
C ASP A 127 10.64 -1.94 13.91
N GLY A 128 10.57 -1.21 15.03
CA GLY A 128 9.34 -1.01 15.79
C GLY A 128 8.92 -2.20 16.67
N ARG A 129 9.80 -3.20 16.87
CA ARG A 129 9.56 -4.25 17.86
C ARG A 129 9.43 -3.66 19.26
N ASN A 130 8.71 -4.34 20.14
CA ASN A 130 8.61 -3.92 21.53
C ASN A 130 9.99 -3.98 22.22
N ILE A 131 10.20 -3.07 23.17
CA ILE A 131 11.36 -3.09 24.06
C ILE A 131 10.89 -3.50 25.44
N GLU A 132 11.14 -4.75 25.78
CA GLU A 132 10.94 -5.29 27.12
C GLU A 132 12.21 -5.10 27.93
N VAL A 133 12.08 -4.45 29.10
CA VAL A 133 13.16 -4.38 30.08
C VAL A 133 12.69 -4.96 31.40
N THR A 134 13.48 -5.82 31.98
CA THR A 134 13.33 -6.29 33.36
C THR A 134 14.59 -5.97 34.13
N THR A 135 14.46 -5.51 35.36
CA THR A 135 15.62 -5.23 36.22
C THR A 135 15.59 -6.09 37.48
N LEU A 136 16.76 -6.47 37.95
CA LEU A 136 16.96 -7.19 39.21
C LEU A 136 17.87 -6.38 40.13
N GLY A 137 17.55 -6.38 41.43
CA GLY A 137 18.30 -5.65 42.45
C GLY A 137 18.47 -4.18 42.11
N ASN A 138 19.71 -3.68 42.20
CA ASN A 138 20.04 -2.29 41.86
C ASN A 138 20.26 -2.07 40.34
N GLY A 139 20.07 -3.07 39.48
CA GLY A 139 20.37 -2.96 38.04
C GLY A 139 19.65 -1.80 37.34
N GLY A 140 18.39 -1.54 37.69
CA GLY A 140 17.64 -0.40 37.14
C GLY A 140 18.12 0.95 37.68
N ALA A 141 18.59 1.01 38.92
CA ALA A 141 19.18 2.23 39.50
C ALA A 141 20.56 2.54 38.92
N ILE A 142 21.36 1.49 38.64
CA ILE A 142 22.68 1.61 38.01
C ILE A 142 22.53 2.10 36.57
N THR A 143 21.68 1.48 35.77
CA THR A 143 21.53 1.81 34.34
C THR A 143 20.58 2.98 34.06
N GLY A 144 19.79 3.41 35.04
CA GLY A 144 18.70 4.36 34.86
C GLY A 144 17.45 3.75 34.20
N LEU A 145 17.50 2.50 33.73
CA LEU A 145 16.37 1.78 33.11
C LEU A 145 15.44 1.20 34.17
N VAL A 146 14.90 2.05 35.04
CA VAL A 146 14.02 1.63 36.14
C VAL A 146 12.73 1.02 35.58
N THR A 147 12.31 -0.12 36.14
CA THR A 147 11.08 -0.84 35.77
C THR A 147 10.24 -1.13 37.02
N PRO A 148 8.91 -1.29 36.90
CA PRO A 148 8.11 -1.95 37.93
C PRO A 148 8.55 -3.40 38.18
N ALA A 149 8.05 -4.00 39.26
CA ALA A 149 8.25 -5.41 39.54
C ALA A 149 7.62 -6.27 38.42
N GLY A 150 8.42 -7.17 37.83
CA GLY A 150 8.00 -7.98 36.67
C GLY A 150 8.40 -7.41 35.31
N GLY A 151 9.05 -6.25 35.27
CA GLY A 151 9.50 -5.61 34.04
C GLY A 151 8.49 -4.64 33.44
N ASP A 152 8.87 -4.04 32.31
CA ASP A 152 8.07 -3.07 31.57
C ASP A 152 8.28 -3.25 30.07
N VAL A 153 7.20 -3.14 29.31
CA VAL A 153 7.21 -3.29 27.85
C VAL A 153 6.84 -1.96 27.21
N THR A 154 7.79 -1.38 26.48
CA THR A 154 7.56 -0.19 25.67
C THR A 154 7.17 -0.60 24.26
N THR A 155 6.06 -0.08 23.75
CA THR A 155 5.60 -0.31 22.38
C THR A 155 5.90 0.90 21.50
N ALA A 156 6.22 0.67 20.23
CA ALA A 156 6.34 1.72 19.24
C ALA A 156 5.04 2.53 19.06
N THR A 157 5.18 3.73 18.51
CA THR A 157 4.05 4.49 17.98
C THR A 157 3.69 4.01 16.58
N LEU A 158 2.47 4.29 16.17
CA LEU A 158 1.92 3.89 14.88
C LEU A 158 1.69 5.13 14.01
N THR A 159 2.14 5.11 12.77
CA THR A 159 1.82 6.14 11.76
C THR A 159 0.79 5.60 10.78
N LEU A 160 -0.30 6.33 10.59
CA LEU A 160 -1.30 6.05 9.56
C LEU A 160 -1.14 7.00 8.38
N HIS A 161 -1.19 6.46 7.17
CA HIS A 161 -1.04 7.18 5.93
C HIS A 161 -2.20 6.88 4.97
N SER A 162 -2.72 7.92 4.32
CA SER A 162 -3.85 7.85 3.39
C SER A 162 -3.77 9.01 2.38
N GLU A 163 -4.17 8.80 1.13
CA GLU A 163 -4.30 9.91 0.17
C GLU A 163 -5.56 10.75 0.43
N GLU A 164 -6.55 10.18 1.12
CA GLU A 164 -7.84 10.79 1.43
C GLU A 164 -8.05 10.98 2.93
N GLN A 165 -9.07 11.78 3.30
CA GLN A 165 -9.56 11.81 4.68
C GLN A 165 -10.04 10.42 5.08
N TYR A 166 -9.78 10.03 6.33
CA TYR A 166 -10.33 8.81 6.88
C TYR A 166 -10.88 9.02 8.27
N ARG A 167 -11.92 8.25 8.59
CA ARG A 167 -12.56 8.29 9.90
C ARG A 167 -12.16 7.06 10.68
N LEU A 168 -11.58 7.29 11.85
CA LEU A 168 -11.39 6.25 12.86
C LEU A 168 -12.66 6.16 13.70
N GLY A 169 -13.01 4.96 14.15
CA GLY A 169 -14.08 4.71 15.11
C GLY A 169 -14.06 3.26 15.57
N GLY A 170 -14.99 2.84 16.41
CA GLY A 170 -14.95 1.53 17.05
C GLY A 170 -15.27 1.63 18.53
N ASP A 171 -14.74 0.70 19.32
CA ASP A 171 -14.75 0.76 20.78
C ASP A 171 -13.28 0.80 21.26
N ASN A 172 -12.95 1.56 22.31
CA ASN A 172 -11.62 1.66 22.93
C ASN A 172 -10.51 2.23 22.03
N GLU A 173 -10.79 3.26 21.25
CA GLU A 173 -9.83 4.06 20.47
C GLU A 173 -8.67 4.56 21.35
N ASP A 174 -8.97 4.88 22.62
CA ASP A 174 -7.98 5.29 23.61
C ASP A 174 -6.90 4.22 23.85
N TYR A 175 -7.22 2.92 23.70
CA TYR A 175 -6.27 1.81 23.92
C TYR A 175 -5.23 1.67 22.79
N ILE A 176 -5.51 2.26 21.64
CA ILE A 176 -4.61 2.34 20.48
C ILE A 176 -4.06 3.75 20.27
N GLY A 177 -4.33 4.67 21.20
CA GLY A 177 -3.81 6.05 21.18
C GLY A 177 -4.53 6.97 20.20
N PHE A 178 -5.74 6.62 19.77
CA PHE A 178 -6.59 7.47 18.92
C PHE A 178 -7.72 8.08 19.75
N VAL A 179 -8.21 9.24 19.31
CA VAL A 179 -9.41 9.87 19.90
C VAL A 179 -10.65 9.25 19.26
N ASP A 180 -11.69 8.99 20.05
CA ASP A 180 -12.97 8.47 19.58
C ASP A 180 -13.53 9.30 18.41
N ASN A 181 -14.01 8.59 17.38
CA ASN A 181 -14.58 9.13 16.14
C ASN A 181 -13.70 10.21 15.46
N ALA A 182 -12.39 10.11 15.60
CA ALA A 182 -11.46 11.07 15.02
C ALA A 182 -11.55 11.04 13.48
N LEU A 183 -11.85 12.21 12.90
CA LEU A 183 -11.57 12.46 11.49
C LEU A 183 -10.08 12.79 11.38
N VAL A 184 -9.33 11.91 10.74
CA VAL A 184 -7.88 12.04 10.58
C VAL A 184 -7.56 12.23 9.10
N GLY A 185 -6.62 13.14 8.84
CA GLY A 185 -6.37 13.69 7.52
C GLY A 185 -6.76 15.16 7.46
N VAL A 186 -6.58 15.74 6.28
CA VAL A 186 -6.71 17.19 6.07
C VAL A 186 -8.16 17.60 6.27
N SER A 187 -8.53 18.07 7.46
CA SER A 187 -9.81 18.74 7.69
C SER A 187 -9.87 20.02 6.84
N ALA A 188 -11.05 20.61 6.64
CA ALA A 188 -11.15 21.93 5.99
C ALA A 188 -10.31 23.02 6.71
N ALA A 189 -9.89 22.78 7.96
CA ALA A 189 -8.99 23.63 8.73
C ALA A 189 -7.48 23.37 8.48
N GLN A 190 -7.13 22.43 7.59
CA GLN A 190 -5.75 22.10 7.18
C GLN A 190 -5.59 22.19 5.65
N ALA A 191 -6.50 22.90 4.98
CA ALA A 191 -6.39 23.16 3.55
C ALA A 191 -5.09 23.94 3.24
N VAL A 192 -4.63 23.89 1.99
CA VAL A 192 -3.49 24.72 1.54
C VAL A 192 -3.72 26.20 1.87
N ASP A 193 -4.98 26.64 1.87
CA ASP A 193 -5.41 28.01 2.19
C ASP A 193 -5.22 28.38 3.67
N THR A 194 -5.19 27.40 4.59
CA THR A 194 -5.08 27.63 6.03
C THR A 194 -3.66 27.42 6.57
N ILE A 195 -2.67 27.31 5.69
CA ILE A 195 -1.26 27.14 6.07
C ILE A 195 -0.72 28.42 6.72
N ASP A 196 -0.19 28.29 7.94
CA ASP A 196 0.53 29.34 8.64
C ASP A 196 2.00 28.94 8.86
N LEU A 197 2.93 29.73 8.32
CA LEU A 197 4.37 29.53 8.42
C LEU A 197 5.04 30.32 9.56
N THR A 198 4.27 31.03 10.38
CA THR A 198 4.81 31.91 11.43
C THR A 198 5.41 31.16 12.61
N THR A 199 5.08 29.87 12.79
CA THR A 199 5.63 29.02 13.86
C THR A 199 6.37 27.81 13.29
N ARG A 200 7.33 27.27 14.05
CA ARG A 200 8.06 26.04 13.67
C ARG A 200 7.12 24.85 13.47
N GLU A 201 6.10 24.74 14.31
CA GLU A 201 5.09 23.68 14.21
C GLU A 201 4.22 23.87 12.96
N GLY A 202 3.77 25.10 12.67
CA GLY A 202 3.04 25.44 11.46
C GLY A 202 3.83 25.16 10.19
N ALA A 203 5.13 25.44 10.17
CA ALA A 203 6.01 25.13 9.03
C ALA A 203 6.16 23.62 8.78
N ASN A 204 6.29 22.80 9.83
CA ASN A 204 6.32 21.33 9.67
C ASN A 204 4.97 20.79 9.18
N LEU A 205 3.87 21.36 9.67
CA LEU A 205 2.52 21.01 9.24
C LEU A 205 2.27 21.45 7.78
N ALA A 206 2.83 22.58 7.36
CA ALA A 206 2.78 23.06 5.98
C ALA A 206 3.46 22.11 4.99
N LEU A 207 4.62 21.55 5.37
CA LEU A 207 5.31 20.53 4.56
C LEU A 207 4.41 19.30 4.37
N LEU A 208 3.80 18.82 5.46
CA LEU A 208 2.89 17.67 5.41
C LEU A 208 1.66 17.93 4.52
N ILE A 209 1.02 19.11 4.65
CA ILE A 209 -0.13 19.48 3.81
C ILE A 209 0.30 19.55 2.33
N THR A 210 1.45 20.15 2.06
CA THR A 210 1.94 20.35 0.69
C THR A 210 2.30 19.02 0.02
N ASP A 211 3.00 18.12 0.72
CA ASP A 211 3.32 16.79 0.20
C ASP A 211 2.05 15.99 -0.13
N ARG A 212 1.01 16.09 0.72
CA ARG A 212 -0.28 15.46 0.45
C ARG A 212 -1.01 16.09 -0.74
N ALA A 213 -1.03 17.42 -0.84
CA ALA A 213 -1.64 18.11 -1.97
C ALA A 213 -0.95 17.72 -3.30
N ILE A 214 0.39 17.62 -3.30
CA ILE A 214 1.17 17.15 -4.44
C ILE A 214 0.82 15.70 -4.76
N SER A 215 0.73 14.83 -3.75
CA SER A 215 0.35 13.42 -3.93
C SER A 215 -1.03 13.29 -4.55
N GLN A 216 -2.01 14.07 -4.07
CA GLN A 216 -3.38 14.07 -4.60
C GLN A 216 -3.42 14.51 -6.08
N VAL A 217 -2.74 15.60 -6.43
CA VAL A 217 -2.64 16.06 -7.83
C VAL A 217 -1.94 15.01 -8.69
N THR A 218 -0.93 14.34 -8.16
CA THR A 218 -0.18 13.31 -8.88
C THR A 218 -1.04 12.06 -9.12
N SER A 219 -1.83 11.64 -8.12
CA SER A 219 -2.80 10.54 -8.20
C SER A 219 -3.87 10.82 -9.28
N GLN A 220 -4.45 12.03 -9.27
CA GLN A 220 -5.39 12.47 -10.32
C GLN A 220 -4.75 12.47 -11.72
N ARG A 221 -3.49 12.94 -11.84
CA ARG A 221 -2.76 12.90 -13.11
C ARG A 221 -2.48 11.48 -13.59
N ALA A 222 -2.18 10.56 -12.67
CA ALA A 222 -1.98 9.16 -12.99
C ALA A 222 -3.27 8.51 -13.51
N GLU A 223 -4.42 8.79 -12.88
CA GLU A 223 -5.73 8.33 -13.34
C GLU A 223 -6.06 8.87 -14.74
N LEU A 224 -5.86 10.17 -14.96
CA LEU A 224 -6.04 10.77 -16.29
C LEU A 224 -5.12 10.15 -17.34
N GLY A 225 -3.87 9.85 -16.99
CA GLY A 225 -2.93 9.14 -17.86
C GLY A 225 -3.39 7.71 -18.19
N ALA A 226 -3.92 6.98 -17.21
CA ALA A 226 -4.52 5.66 -17.42
C ALA A 226 -5.74 5.73 -18.34
N VAL A 227 -6.61 6.73 -18.16
CA VAL A 227 -7.75 6.98 -19.05
C VAL A 227 -7.28 7.29 -20.47
N GLN A 228 -6.25 8.11 -20.64
CA GLN A 228 -5.66 8.40 -21.96
C GLN A 228 -5.14 7.12 -22.65
N ASN A 229 -4.43 6.24 -21.93
CA ASN A 229 -3.98 4.96 -22.46
C ASN A 229 -5.14 4.06 -22.91
N ARG A 230 -6.22 4.01 -22.11
CA ARG A 230 -7.42 3.25 -22.45
C ARG A 230 -8.14 3.82 -23.67
N LEU A 231 -8.23 5.15 -23.77
CA LEU A 231 -8.81 5.83 -24.94
C LEU A 231 -7.98 5.53 -26.20
N GLN A 232 -6.65 5.61 -26.13
CA GLN A 232 -5.79 5.29 -27.26
C GLN A 232 -5.94 3.83 -27.70
N SER A 233 -6.01 2.90 -26.74
CA SER A 233 -6.24 1.47 -27.03
C SER A 233 -7.59 1.23 -27.69
N THR A 234 -8.63 1.94 -27.23
CA THR A 234 -9.98 1.86 -27.79
C THR A 234 -10.02 2.42 -29.22
N ILE A 235 -9.33 3.55 -29.47
CA ILE A 235 -9.21 4.14 -30.81
C ILE A 235 -8.51 3.17 -31.76
N ASN A 236 -7.36 2.60 -31.36
CA ASN A 236 -6.61 1.67 -32.19
C ASN A 236 -7.44 0.43 -32.54
N ASN A 237 -8.16 -0.12 -31.56
CA ASN A 237 -9.06 -1.26 -31.79
C ASN A 237 -10.21 -0.88 -32.73
N LEU A 238 -10.85 0.28 -32.52
CA LEU A 238 -11.93 0.76 -33.37
C LEU A 238 -11.46 0.98 -34.81
N SER A 239 -10.29 1.58 -35.03
CA SER A 239 -9.70 1.75 -36.35
C SER A 239 -9.53 0.41 -37.07
N ALA A 240 -8.97 -0.60 -36.40
CA ALA A 240 -8.84 -1.94 -36.97
C ALA A 240 -10.20 -2.58 -37.31
N VAL A 241 -11.20 -2.42 -36.44
CA VAL A 241 -12.58 -2.87 -36.72
C VAL A 241 -13.17 -2.15 -37.93
N THR A 242 -12.97 -0.84 -38.06
CA THR A 242 -13.49 -0.07 -39.20
C THR A 242 -12.81 -0.47 -40.52
N GLU A 243 -11.52 -0.76 -40.52
CA GLU A 243 -10.78 -1.23 -41.70
C GLU A 243 -11.27 -2.62 -42.13
N ASN A 244 -11.40 -3.55 -41.18
CA ASN A 244 -11.92 -4.89 -41.45
C ASN A 244 -13.38 -4.85 -41.95
N ALA A 245 -14.23 -4.02 -41.37
CA ALA A 245 -15.61 -3.84 -41.80
C ALA A 245 -15.69 -3.23 -43.21
N ALA A 246 -14.84 -2.24 -43.51
CA ALA A 246 -14.76 -1.66 -44.85
C ALA A 246 -14.26 -2.69 -45.89
N ALA A 247 -13.25 -3.50 -45.57
CA ALA A 247 -12.74 -4.55 -46.43
C ALA A 247 -13.76 -5.69 -46.65
N ALA A 248 -14.50 -6.09 -45.60
CA ALA A 248 -15.59 -7.04 -45.72
C ALA A 248 -16.72 -6.49 -46.61
N ARG A 249 -17.10 -5.22 -46.42
CA ARG A 249 -18.10 -4.55 -47.26
C ARG A 249 -17.66 -4.44 -48.71
N SER A 250 -16.40 -4.09 -49.00
CA SER A 250 -15.85 -4.07 -50.36
C SER A 250 -15.97 -5.45 -51.01
N ARG A 251 -15.53 -6.52 -50.32
CA ARG A 251 -15.61 -7.88 -50.86
C ARG A 251 -17.05 -8.33 -51.19
N ILE A 252 -18.01 -7.97 -50.35
CA ILE A 252 -19.43 -8.26 -50.61
C ILE A 252 -19.90 -7.49 -51.85
N LEU A 253 -19.65 -6.18 -51.88
CA LEU A 253 -20.07 -5.32 -53.00
C LEU A 253 -19.39 -5.71 -54.33
N ASP A 254 -18.10 -6.04 -54.30
CA ASP A 254 -17.33 -6.43 -55.48
C ASP A 254 -17.80 -7.80 -56.02
N ALA A 255 -18.15 -8.74 -55.14
CA ALA A 255 -18.70 -10.04 -55.53
C ALA A 255 -20.12 -9.93 -56.11
N ASP A 256 -20.96 -9.09 -55.52
CA ASP A 256 -22.31 -8.80 -56.02
C ASP A 256 -22.21 -8.14 -57.40
N PHE A 257 -21.31 -7.16 -57.57
CA PHE A 257 -21.10 -6.49 -58.85
C PHE A 257 -20.57 -7.44 -59.94
N ALA A 258 -19.63 -8.33 -59.60
CA ALA A 258 -19.12 -9.34 -60.53
C ALA A 258 -20.22 -10.32 -60.98
N THR A 259 -21.09 -10.74 -60.05
CA THR A 259 -22.21 -11.65 -60.35
C THR A 259 -23.22 -10.98 -61.28
N GLU A 260 -23.68 -9.77 -60.95
CA GLU A 260 -24.64 -9.01 -61.77
C GLU A 260 -24.07 -8.72 -63.17
N THR A 261 -22.79 -8.34 -63.26
CA THR A 261 -22.13 -8.07 -64.55
C THR A 261 -22.02 -9.34 -65.40
N ALA A 262 -21.76 -10.49 -64.79
CA ALA A 262 -21.72 -11.79 -65.48
C ALA A 262 -23.11 -12.21 -65.97
N GLU A 263 -24.16 -11.98 -65.18
CA GLU A 263 -25.54 -12.23 -65.57
C GLU A 263 -25.99 -11.31 -66.70
N LEU A 264 -25.70 -10.00 -66.61
CA LEU A 264 -25.93 -9.03 -67.68
C LEU A 264 -25.24 -9.46 -68.98
N SER A 265 -23.96 -9.84 -68.90
CA SER A 265 -23.19 -10.31 -70.05
C SER A 265 -23.77 -11.59 -70.64
N ARG A 266 -24.16 -12.56 -69.80
CA ARG A 266 -24.83 -13.80 -70.22
C ARG A 266 -26.16 -13.50 -70.94
N ASN A 267 -26.96 -12.59 -70.40
CA ASN A 267 -28.24 -12.18 -70.99
C ASN A 267 -28.04 -11.46 -72.34
N GLN A 268 -27.01 -10.63 -72.47
CA GLN A 268 -26.64 -10.01 -73.74
C GLN A 268 -26.20 -11.05 -74.79
N ILE A 269 -25.40 -12.05 -74.40
CA ILE A 269 -24.99 -13.13 -75.30
C ILE A 269 -26.20 -13.99 -75.70
N LEU A 270 -27.08 -14.34 -74.75
CA LEU A 270 -28.28 -15.12 -75.03
C LEU A 270 -29.24 -14.40 -75.96
N THR A 271 -29.44 -13.09 -75.80
CA THR A 271 -30.28 -12.29 -76.71
C THR A 271 -29.68 -12.17 -78.10
N GLN A 272 -28.36 -12.00 -78.22
CA GLN A 272 -27.66 -11.99 -79.51
C GLN A 272 -27.65 -13.37 -80.20
N ALA A 273 -27.50 -14.45 -79.43
CA ALA A 273 -27.61 -15.82 -79.92
C ALA A 273 -29.04 -16.17 -80.32
N ALA A 274 -30.05 -15.80 -79.53
CA ALA A 274 -31.46 -16.02 -79.85
C ALA A 274 -31.85 -15.31 -81.15
N THR A 275 -31.42 -14.05 -81.35
CA THR A 275 -31.68 -13.34 -82.62
C THR A 275 -30.97 -13.98 -83.82
N THR A 276 -29.73 -14.45 -83.65
CA THR A 276 -28.98 -15.15 -84.70
C THR A 276 -29.58 -16.52 -85.03
N ILE A 277 -29.94 -17.31 -84.02
CA ILE A 277 -30.59 -18.62 -84.17
C ILE A 277 -31.98 -18.45 -84.77
N LEU A 278 -32.75 -17.44 -84.37
CA LEU A 278 -34.05 -17.14 -84.97
C LEU A 278 -33.89 -16.77 -86.45
N ALA A 279 -32.89 -15.96 -86.79
CA ALA A 279 -32.58 -15.62 -88.17
C ALA A 279 -32.19 -16.86 -89.00
N GLN A 280 -31.37 -17.78 -88.44
CA GLN A 280 -30.95 -19.01 -89.09
C GLN A 280 -32.08 -20.06 -89.20
N ALA A 281 -32.91 -20.18 -88.16
CA ALA A 281 -34.10 -21.03 -88.15
C ALA A 281 -35.17 -20.54 -89.13
N ASN A 282 -35.27 -19.23 -89.38
CA ASN A 282 -36.15 -18.68 -90.41
C ASN A 282 -35.61 -18.91 -91.84
N GLN A 283 -34.29 -19.05 -92.03
CA GLN A 283 -33.67 -19.35 -93.32
C GLN A 283 -33.79 -20.83 -93.73
N SER A 284 -33.76 -21.76 -92.78
CA SER A 284 -33.82 -23.21 -93.05
C SER A 284 -35.12 -23.66 -93.79
N PRO A 285 -36.34 -23.24 -93.39
CA PRO A 285 -37.56 -23.54 -94.13
C PRO A 285 -37.58 -22.92 -95.54
N GLN A 286 -36.99 -21.74 -95.72
CA GLN A 286 -36.91 -21.08 -97.03
C GLN A 286 -36.00 -21.86 -98.00
N GLN A 287 -34.90 -22.44 -97.50
CA GLN A 287 -34.05 -23.33 -98.29
C GLN A 287 -34.75 -24.66 -98.63
N ALA A 288 -35.57 -25.21 -97.73
CA ALA A 288 -36.37 -26.41 -98.01
C ALA A 288 -37.45 -26.17 -99.07
N LEU A 289 -38.13 -25.01 -99.04
CA LEU A 289 -39.09 -24.60 -100.07
C LEU A 289 -38.44 -24.33 -101.44
N SER A 290 -37.16 -23.97 -101.47
CA SER A 290 -36.37 -23.85 -102.70
C SER A 290 -36.03 -25.20 -103.35
N LEU A 291 -36.12 -26.31 -102.61
CA LEU A 291 -35.83 -27.66 -103.11
C LEU A 291 -37.10 -28.42 -103.55
N LEU A 292 -38.29 -27.87 -103.28
CA LEU A 292 -39.59 -28.42 -103.66
C LEU A 292 -40.22 -27.73 -104.89
N GLN A 293 -39.53 -26.76 -105.47
CA GLN A 293 -39.85 -26.09 -106.74
C GLN A 293 -38.86 -26.54 -107.82
#